data_AF-A0A535GYD1-F1
#
_entry.id   AF-A0A535GYD1-F1
#
_cell.length_a   1.000
_cell.length_b   1.000
_cell.length_c   1.000
_cell.angle_alpha   90.00
_cell.angle_beta   90.00
_cell.angle_gamma   90.00
#
_symmetry.space_group_name_H-M   'P 1'
#
loop_
_entity.id
_entity.type
_entity.pdbx_description
1 polymer ?
#
loop_
_entity_poly.entity_id
_entity_poly.type
_entity_poly.pdbx_seq_one_letter_code
_entity_poly.pdbx_strand_id
1 'polypeptide(L)'
;AASLGLEKELLGRVIAVVDAYEKGSDNLVVHDGVRNLLRHPEFAESSRVHQVLEVLEETRYLTVLLRQLIGDSELQIVIGSENMSSQLQGCAVVLTTYGPSDRLKGVLGVIGPTRMAYSQTVARLQTVARTASDRMAALGV
;
A
#
# COMPACT_ATOMS: atom_id res chain seq x y z
N ALA A 1 -16.66 40.09 18.40
CA ALA A 1 -16.93 39.97 16.95
C ALA A 1 -15.75 39.35 16.19
N ALA A 2 -14.49 39.71 16.49
CA ALA A 2 -13.31 39.18 15.79
C ALA A 2 -13.00 37.69 16.03
N SER A 3 -13.31 37.13 17.21
CA SER A 3 -13.03 35.72 17.55
C SER A 3 -13.88 34.71 16.75
N LEU A 4 -15.15 35.03 16.50
CA LEU A 4 -16.08 34.20 15.70
C LEU A 4 -15.68 34.14 14.20
N GLY A 5 -14.97 35.15 13.70
CA GLY A 5 -14.46 35.16 12.33
C GLY A 5 -13.31 34.17 12.15
N LEU A 6 -12.37 34.16 13.10
CA LEU A 6 -11.22 33.26 13.09
C LEU A 6 -11.64 31.80 13.26
N GLU A 7 -12.56 31.50 14.17
CA GLU A 7 -13.09 30.13 14.34
C GLU A 7 -13.76 29.62 13.07
N LYS A 8 -14.57 30.46 12.41
CA LYS A 8 -15.26 30.10 11.17
C LYS A 8 -14.29 29.92 9.99
N GLU A 9 -13.24 30.74 9.93
CA GLU A 9 -12.17 30.61 8.95
C GLU A 9 -11.33 29.35 9.17
N LEU A 10 -10.96 29.05 10.43
CA LEU A 10 -10.22 27.84 10.78
C LEU A 10 -11.05 26.60 10.47
N LEU A 11 -12.33 26.59 10.83
CA LEU A 11 -13.25 25.50 10.55
C LEU A 11 -13.46 25.31 9.05
N GLY A 12 -13.58 26.41 8.29
CA GLY A 12 -13.65 26.36 6.83
C GLY A 12 -12.38 25.76 6.21
N ARG A 13 -11.20 26.08 6.74
CA ARG A 13 -9.93 25.48 6.31
C ARG A 13 -9.81 24.01 6.69
N VAL A 14 -10.24 23.61 7.89
CA VAL A 14 -10.25 22.20 8.31
C VAL A 14 -11.20 21.39 7.43
N ILE A 15 -12.42 21.90 7.19
CA ILE A 15 -13.39 21.24 6.29
C ILE A 15 -12.81 21.14 4.88
N ALA A 16 -12.19 22.19 4.34
CA ALA A 16 -11.58 22.15 3.01
C ALA A 16 -10.42 21.13 2.94
N VAL A 17 -9.63 20.98 4.01
CA VAL A 17 -8.59 19.95 4.09
C VAL A 17 -9.23 18.56 4.16
N VAL A 18 -10.26 18.34 4.97
CA VAL A 18 -10.98 17.06 5.06
C VAL A 18 -11.63 16.71 3.72
N ASP A 19 -12.30 17.66 3.07
CA ASP A 19 -12.90 17.50 1.74
C ASP A 19 -11.83 17.23 0.67
N ALA A 20 -10.68 17.91 0.71
CA ALA A 20 -9.58 17.65 -0.20
C ALA A 20 -8.92 16.29 0.06
N TYR A 21 -8.92 15.84 1.32
CA TYR A 21 -8.57 14.46 1.66
C TYR A 21 -9.61 13.49 1.11
N GLU A 22 -10.91 13.72 1.27
CA GLU A 22 -11.95 12.82 0.74
C GLU A 22 -12.01 12.80 -0.79
N LYS A 23 -11.83 13.95 -1.45
CA LYS A 23 -11.89 14.11 -2.92
C LYS A 23 -10.55 13.82 -3.62
N GLY A 24 -9.43 13.97 -2.91
CA GLY A 24 -8.08 13.66 -3.39
C GLY A 24 -7.57 12.28 -2.99
N SER A 25 -8.26 11.58 -2.08
CA SER A 25 -7.98 10.20 -1.70
C SER A 25 -8.95 9.24 -2.36
N ASP A 26 -8.98 9.23 -3.69
CA ASP A 26 -8.86 7.91 -4.30
C ASP A 26 -7.48 7.41 -3.87
N ASN A 27 -7.45 6.64 -2.77
CA ASN A 27 -6.29 5.88 -2.36
C ASN A 27 -6.01 4.89 -3.50
N LEU A 28 -5.31 5.39 -4.53
CA LEU A 28 -5.14 4.70 -5.79
C LEU A 28 -4.12 3.59 -5.58
N VAL A 29 -4.62 2.44 -5.16
CA VAL A 29 -3.84 1.21 -5.17
C VAL A 29 -3.81 0.71 -6.59
N VAL A 30 -2.66 0.84 -7.23
CA VAL A 30 -2.38 0.21 -8.52
C VAL A 30 -1.73 -1.12 -8.25
N HIS A 31 -2.31 -2.20 -8.78
CA HIS A 31 -1.75 -3.53 -8.69
C HIS A 31 -1.67 -4.18 -10.07
N ASP A 32 -0.68 -5.04 -10.26
CA ASP A 32 -0.52 -5.89 -11.44
C ASP A 32 0.15 -7.20 -11.02
N GLY A 33 0.24 -8.17 -11.93
CA GLY A 33 0.93 -9.43 -11.69
C GLY A 33 0.05 -10.55 -11.14
N VAL A 34 -1.28 -10.37 -11.09
CA VAL A 34 -2.23 -11.46 -10.73
C VAL A 34 -1.97 -12.69 -11.59
N ARG A 35 -1.80 -12.51 -12.90
CA ARG A 35 -1.47 -13.61 -13.82
C ARG A 35 -0.18 -14.33 -13.47
N ASN A 36 0.80 -13.65 -12.87
CA ASN A 36 2.03 -14.27 -12.41
C ASN A 36 1.78 -15.09 -11.13
N LEU A 37 0.96 -14.56 -10.22
CA LEU A 37 0.57 -15.26 -8.99
C LEU A 37 -0.12 -16.59 -9.28
N LEU A 38 -1.03 -16.62 -10.25
CA LEU A 38 -1.78 -17.82 -10.66
C LEU A 38 -0.89 -18.94 -11.24
N ARG A 39 0.35 -18.66 -11.61
CA ARG A 39 1.29 -19.66 -12.15
C ARG A 39 2.00 -20.45 -11.06
N HIS A 40 1.88 -20.04 -9.81
CA HIS A 40 2.51 -20.72 -8.69
C HIS A 40 1.63 -21.90 -8.22
N PRO A 41 2.22 -23.09 -7.94
CA PRO A 41 1.49 -24.26 -7.45
C PRO A 41 0.65 -23.98 -6.19
N GLU A 42 1.10 -23.06 -5.35
CA GLU A 42 0.39 -22.62 -4.16
C GLU A 42 -0.98 -21.97 -4.44
N PHE A 43 -1.25 -21.57 -5.68
CA PHE A 43 -2.50 -20.97 -6.16
C PHE A 43 -3.21 -21.86 -7.20
N ALA A 44 -2.86 -23.14 -7.28
CA ALA A 44 -3.57 -24.09 -8.16
C ALA A 44 -5.01 -24.34 -7.69
N GLU A 45 -5.27 -24.21 -6.38
CA GLU A 45 -6.60 -24.33 -5.79
C GLU A 45 -7.40 -23.04 -6.00
N SER A 46 -8.58 -23.15 -6.62
CA SER A 46 -9.45 -22.00 -6.93
C SER A 46 -9.79 -21.17 -5.69
N SER A 47 -9.95 -21.82 -4.54
CA SER A 47 -10.27 -21.15 -3.26
C SER A 47 -9.21 -20.13 -2.85
N ARG A 48 -7.93 -20.43 -3.04
CA ARG A 48 -6.82 -19.51 -2.70
C ARG A 48 -6.75 -18.33 -3.65
N VAL A 49 -7.06 -18.55 -4.92
CA VAL A 49 -7.13 -17.49 -5.92
C VAL A 49 -8.26 -16.52 -5.60
N HIS A 50 -9.45 -17.04 -5.29
CA HIS A 50 -10.59 -16.20 -4.93
C HIS A 50 -10.32 -15.32 -3.72
N GLN A 51 -9.67 -15.86 -2.69
CA GLN A 51 -9.28 -15.09 -1.50
C GLN A 51 -8.40 -13.89 -1.84
N VAL A 52 -7.37 -14.07 -2.68
CA VAL A 52 -6.49 -12.95 -3.07
C VAL A 52 -7.24 -11.95 -3.94
N LEU A 53 -8.04 -12.42 -4.90
CA LEU A 53 -8.81 -11.54 -5.78
C LEU A 53 -9.79 -10.67 -5.00
N GLU A 54 -10.48 -11.22 -4.01
CA GLU A 54 -11.40 -10.47 -3.15
C GLU A 54 -10.70 -9.29 -2.46
N VAL A 55 -9.46 -9.49 -1.99
CA VAL A 55 -8.66 -8.42 -1.38
C VAL A 55 -8.21 -7.40 -2.41
N LEU A 56 -7.83 -7.82 -3.62
CA LEU A 56 -7.36 -6.92 -4.68
C LEU A 56 -8.49 -6.08 -5.28
N GLU A 57 -9.70 -6.64 -5.39
CA GLU A 57 -10.88 -5.94 -5.91
C GLU A 57 -11.36 -4.85 -4.95
N GLU A 58 -11.27 -5.09 -3.63
CA GLU A 58 -11.63 -4.10 -2.62
C GLU A 58 -10.45 -3.16 -2.30
N THR A 59 -10.15 -2.25 -3.24
CA THR A 59 -9.00 -1.31 -3.17
C THR A 59 -8.97 -0.47 -1.89
N ARG A 60 -10.13 -0.10 -1.34
CA ARG A 60 -10.21 0.62 -0.06
C ARG A 60 -9.72 -0.25 1.10
N TYR A 61 -10.19 -1.49 1.17
CA TYR A 61 -9.74 -2.46 2.18
C TYR A 61 -8.24 -2.73 2.05
N LEU A 62 -7.77 -3.00 0.84
CA LEU A 62 -6.36 -3.23 0.56
C LEU A 62 -5.50 -2.04 0.99
N THR A 63 -5.93 -0.81 0.74
CA THR A 63 -5.16 0.36 1.17
C THR A 63 -4.98 0.42 2.69
N VAL A 64 -6.07 0.22 3.43
CA VAL A 64 -6.03 0.24 4.90
C VAL A 64 -5.13 -0.87 5.41
N LEU A 65 -5.25 -2.07 4.85
CA LEU A 65 -4.43 -3.22 5.18
C LEU A 65 -2.94 -2.94 4.93
N LEU A 66 -2.57 -2.44 3.75
CA LEU A 66 -1.17 -2.17 3.41
C LEU A 66 -0.56 -1.09 4.32
N ARG A 67 -1.31 -0.04 4.65
CA ARG A 67 -0.86 1.01 5.58
C ARG A 67 -0.66 0.47 7.00
N GLN A 68 -1.56 -0.40 7.47
CA GLN A 68 -1.42 -1.04 8.78
C GLN A 68 -0.22 -1.98 8.84
N LEU A 69 0.02 -2.75 7.78
CA LEU A 69 1.14 -3.68 7.73
C LEU A 69 2.49 -2.95 7.76
N ILE A 70 2.67 -1.90 6.95
CA ILE A 70 3.96 -1.19 6.89
C ILE A 70 4.22 -0.34 8.14
N GLY A 71 3.18 0.26 8.73
CA GLY A 71 3.32 1.15 9.89
C GLY A 71 4.37 2.25 9.64
N ASP A 72 5.32 2.38 10.57
CA ASP A 72 6.44 3.32 10.50
C ASP A 72 7.72 2.70 9.90
N SER A 73 7.66 1.43 9.48
CA SER A 73 8.82 0.69 8.95
C SER A 73 9.13 1.08 7.50
N GLU A 74 10.41 1.12 7.13
CA GLU A 74 10.81 1.31 5.71
C GLU A 74 10.70 0.02 4.88
N LEU A 75 10.70 -1.13 5.55
CA LEU A 75 10.56 -2.46 4.98
C LEU A 75 9.76 -3.33 5.95
N GLN A 76 8.74 -4.00 5.45
CA GLN A 76 7.96 -4.98 6.20
C GLN A 76 7.83 -6.27 5.40
N ILE A 77 7.94 -7.41 6.08
CA ILE A 77 7.67 -8.73 5.51
C ILE A 77 6.65 -9.42 6.42
N VAL A 78 5.57 -9.91 5.83
CA VAL A 78 4.49 -10.63 6.52
C VAL A 78 4.27 -11.95 5.80
N ILE A 79 4.31 -13.06 6.53
CA ILE A 79 4.30 -14.40 5.94
C ILE A 79 3.14 -15.22 6.47
N GLY A 80 2.23 -15.60 5.55
CA GLY A 80 1.19 -16.58 5.80
C GLY A 80 0.34 -16.26 7.02
N SER A 81 0.48 -17.05 8.08
CA SER A 81 -0.27 -16.90 9.34
C SER A 81 -0.03 -15.58 10.08
N GLU A 82 1.01 -14.82 9.74
CA GLU A 82 1.24 -13.48 10.27
C GLU A 82 0.26 -12.43 9.70
N ASN A 83 -0.42 -12.75 8.60
CA ASN A 83 -1.41 -11.86 8.02
C ASN A 83 -2.67 -11.78 8.91
N MET A 84 -3.07 -10.55 9.26
CA MET A 84 -4.31 -10.31 10.01
C MET A 84 -5.57 -10.60 9.18
N SER A 85 -5.48 -10.47 7.86
CA SER A 85 -6.53 -10.88 6.92
C SER A 85 -6.46 -12.38 6.68
N SER A 86 -7.57 -13.08 6.92
CA SER A 86 -7.67 -14.52 6.64
C SER A 86 -7.47 -14.82 5.15
N GLN A 87 -7.89 -13.91 4.27
CA GLN A 87 -7.73 -14.02 2.82
C GLN A 87 -6.26 -14.01 2.36
N LEU A 88 -5.36 -13.40 3.15
CA LEU A 88 -3.93 -13.34 2.83
C LEU A 88 -3.09 -14.41 3.52
N GLN A 89 -3.67 -15.31 4.31
CA GLN A 89 -2.93 -16.34 5.03
C GLN A 89 -2.21 -17.36 4.11
N GLY A 90 -2.64 -17.46 2.86
CA GLY A 90 -1.95 -18.24 1.82
C GLY A 90 -0.78 -17.51 1.15
N CYS A 91 -0.56 -16.24 1.47
CA CYS A 91 0.39 -15.37 0.80
C CYS A 91 1.49 -14.87 1.75
N ALA A 92 2.60 -14.43 1.16
CA ALA A 92 3.52 -13.51 1.80
C ALA A 92 3.41 -12.13 1.14
N VAL A 93 3.53 -11.10 1.97
CA VAL A 93 3.44 -9.69 1.58
C VAL A 93 4.76 -9.02 1.97
N VAL A 94 5.45 -8.43 0.99
CA VAL A 94 6.68 -7.66 1.18
C VAL A 94 6.39 -6.22 0.82
N LEU A 95 6.58 -5.29 1.75
CA LEU A 95 6.24 -3.88 1.61
C LEU A 95 7.47 -3.01 1.83
N THR A 96 7.55 -1.90 1.10
CA THR A 96 8.52 -0.84 1.32
C THR A 96 7.87 0.51 1.06
N THR A 97 8.54 1.59 1.44
CA THR A 97 8.08 2.95 1.18
C THR A 97 8.95 3.64 0.14
N TYR A 98 8.38 4.62 -0.56
CA TYR A 98 9.09 5.48 -1.52
C TYR A 98 8.64 6.94 -1.36
N GLY A 99 9.45 7.87 -1.83
CA GLY A 99 9.22 9.32 -1.71
C GLY A 99 10.20 9.99 -0.73
N PRO A 100 10.18 11.33 -0.69
CA PRO A 100 11.15 12.10 0.09
C PRO A 100 10.87 11.98 1.59
N SER A 101 11.93 12.12 2.40
CA SER A 101 11.89 11.90 3.86
C SER A 101 11.01 12.90 4.62
N ASP A 102 10.72 14.05 4.03
CA ASP A 102 9.98 15.17 4.61
C ASP A 102 8.53 15.28 4.13
N ARG A 103 8.07 14.37 3.26
CA ARG A 103 6.67 14.33 2.76
C ARG A 103 6.01 12.99 3.05
N LEU A 104 4.73 12.90 2.69
CA LEU A 104 3.98 11.65 2.72
C LEU A 104 4.65 10.62 1.82
N LYS A 105 5.13 9.51 2.40
CA LYS A 105 5.69 8.39 1.65
C LYS A 105 4.59 7.54 1.01
N GLY A 106 4.80 7.13 -0.22
CA GLY A 106 4.00 6.10 -0.88
C GLY A 106 4.42 4.70 -0.43
N VAL A 107 3.52 3.72 -0.57
CA VAL A 107 3.79 2.31 -0.27
C VAL A 107 3.91 1.53 -1.58
N LEU A 108 4.93 0.67 -1.67
CA LEU A 108 5.12 -0.27 -2.76
C LEU A 108 5.23 -1.68 -2.18
N GLY A 109 4.59 -2.66 -2.82
CA GLY A 109 4.53 -4.01 -2.27
C GLY A 109 4.53 -5.12 -3.32
N VAL A 110 4.91 -6.32 -2.88
CA VAL A 110 4.79 -7.57 -3.63
C VAL A 110 3.97 -8.55 -2.81
N ILE A 111 2.94 -9.12 -3.43
CA ILE A 111 2.19 -10.26 -2.91
C ILE A 111 2.63 -11.49 -3.68
N GLY A 112 2.97 -12.57 -2.98
CA GLY A 112 3.40 -13.81 -3.60
C GLY A 112 3.21 -15.05 -2.71
N PRO A 113 3.67 -16.22 -3.15
CA PRO A 113 3.61 -17.44 -2.35
C PRO A 113 4.48 -17.32 -1.09
N THR A 114 4.12 -18.08 -0.05
CA THR A 114 4.90 -18.14 1.21
C THR A 114 6.31 -18.72 1.01
N ARG A 115 6.58 -19.41 -0.11
CA ARG A 115 7.90 -19.91 -0.50
C ARG A 115 8.46 -19.13 -1.67
N MET A 116 8.70 -17.83 -1.47
CA MET A 116 9.35 -16.96 -2.47
C MET A 116 10.84 -16.74 -2.22
N ALA A 117 11.57 -16.23 -3.21
CA ALA A 117 12.97 -15.84 -3.07
C ALA A 117 13.11 -14.47 -2.39
N TYR A 118 12.89 -14.41 -1.07
CA TYR A 118 12.80 -13.16 -0.29
C TYR A 118 13.94 -12.18 -0.53
N SER A 119 15.20 -12.64 -0.52
CA SER A 119 16.37 -11.77 -0.74
C SER A 119 16.32 -11.05 -2.10
N GLN A 120 15.94 -11.78 -3.15
CA GLN A 120 15.78 -11.21 -4.49
C GLN A 120 14.56 -10.30 -4.57
N THR A 121 13.44 -10.69 -3.96
CA THR A 121 12.21 -9.88 -3.92
C THR A 121 12.47 -8.53 -3.23
N VAL A 122 13.08 -8.54 -2.04
CA VAL A 122 13.42 -7.33 -1.29
C VAL A 122 14.38 -6.44 -2.07
N ALA A 123 15.45 -7.00 -2.63
CA ALA A 123 16.43 -6.23 -3.40
C ALA A 123 15.80 -5.55 -4.63
N ARG A 124 14.93 -6.26 -5.35
CA ARG A 124 14.20 -5.71 -6.51
C ARG A 124 13.23 -4.62 -6.06
N LEU A 125 12.44 -4.88 -5.03
CA LEU A 125 11.45 -3.95 -4.50
C LEU A 125 12.11 -2.63 -4.06
N GLN A 126 13.21 -2.71 -3.30
CA GLN A 126 13.97 -1.53 -2.87
C GLN A 126 14.57 -0.76 -4.06
N THR A 127 15.01 -1.46 -5.11
CA THR A 127 15.53 -0.80 -6.31
C THR A 127 14.44 0.00 -7.02
N VAL A 128 13.23 -0.56 -7.13
CA VAL A 128 12.08 0.13 -7.71
C VAL A 128 11.68 1.32 -6.83
N ALA A 129 11.62 1.15 -5.50
CA ALA A 129 11.28 2.21 -4.56
C ALA A 129 12.27 3.39 -4.61
N ARG A 130 13.58 3.10 -4.66
CA ARG A 130 14.60 4.14 -4.88
C ARG A 130 14.40 4.87 -6.20
N THR A 131 14.23 4.13 -7.29
CA THR A 131 14.02 4.72 -8.63
C THR A 131 12.75 5.58 -8.68
N ALA A 132 11.67 5.16 -8.01
CA ALA A 132 10.44 5.93 -7.88
C ALA A 132 10.69 7.22 -7.08
N SER A 133 11.42 7.12 -5.97
CA SER A 133 11.78 8.27 -5.13
C SER A 133 12.61 9.30 -5.90
N ASP A 134 13.62 8.84 -6.65
CA ASP A 134 14.48 9.70 -7.46
C ASP A 134 13.68 10.43 -8.55
N ARG A 135 12.74 9.72 -9.19
CA ARG A 135 11.85 10.31 -10.21
C ARG A 135 10.87 11.31 -9.64
N MET A 136 10.31 11.05 -8.46
CA MET A 136 9.43 12.01 -7.77
C MET A 136 10.19 13.29 -7.41
N ALA A 137 11.39 13.14 -6.83
CA ALA A 137 12.25 14.28 -6.50
C ALA A 137 12.59 15.12 -7.74
N ALA A 138 12.87 14.49 -8.88
CA ALA A 138 13.11 15.18 -10.15
C ALA A 138 11.89 15.96 -10.69
N LEU A 139 10.67 15.53 -10.33
CA LEU A 139 9.41 16.20 -10.70
C LEU A 139 8.98 17.27 -9.68
N GLY A 140 9.71 17.44 -8.57
CA GLY A 140 9.38 18.38 -7.49
C GLY A 140 8.20 17.96 -6.62
N VAL A 141 7.74 16.70 -6.73
CA VAL A 141 6.61 16.12 -5.99
C VAL A 141 7.11 15.23 -4.86
#